data_AF-A0A6L8F2K1-F1
#
_entry.id   AF-A0A6L8F2K1-F1
#
_cell.length_a   1.000
_cell.length_b   1.000
_cell.length_c   1.000
_cell.angle_alpha   90.00
_cell.angle_beta   90.00
_cell.angle_gamma   90.00
#
_symmetry.space_group_name_H-M   'P 1'
#
loop_
_entity.id
_entity.type
_entity.pdbx_description
1 polymer ?
#
loop_
_entity_poly.entity_id
_entity_poly.type
_entity_poly.pdbx_seq_one_letter_code
_entity_poly.pdbx_strand_id
1 'polypeptide(L)'
;MNKERVAGKKGSADFFKDSGLPNPEEFMKVRFVSIIRDVLVERGLGPDEAVETLEISESELAVLQEGRCADFSLDCLLLLLEKLGLYIEFVPHEIPAGATPKGFRISTSF
;
A
#
# COMPACT_ATOMS: atom_id res chain seq x y z
N MET A 1 -9.10 39.00 17.69
CA MET A 1 -8.34 38.20 18.67
C MET A 1 -9.21 37.04 19.09
N ASN A 2 -8.89 35.82 18.64
CA ASN A 2 -9.07 34.55 19.36
C ASN A 2 -8.59 33.41 18.46
N LYS A 3 -7.35 32.98 18.71
CA LYS A 3 -6.79 31.74 18.18
C LYS A 3 -7.30 30.62 19.08
N GLU A 4 -8.31 29.90 18.66
CA GLU A 4 -8.63 28.61 19.29
C GLU A 4 -7.49 27.65 18.96
N ARG A 5 -6.70 27.33 20.00
CA ARG A 5 -5.65 26.33 19.93
C ARG A 5 -6.34 24.97 19.83
N VAL A 6 -6.39 24.43 18.62
CA VAL A 6 -6.66 23.01 18.43
C VAL A 6 -5.54 22.26 19.14
N ALA A 7 -5.85 21.72 20.32
CA ALA A 7 -4.98 20.81 21.05
C ALA A 7 -4.91 19.51 20.23
N GLY A 8 -4.04 19.51 19.21
CA GLY A 8 -3.70 18.30 18.47
C GLY A 8 -3.14 17.30 19.48
N LYS A 9 -3.91 16.25 19.79
CA LYS A 9 -3.35 15.06 20.41
C LYS A 9 -2.19 14.65 19.51
N LYS A 10 -1.00 14.57 20.09
CA LYS A 10 0.19 14.06 19.42
C LYS A 10 -0.14 12.61 19.06
N GLY A 11 -0.65 12.40 17.84
CA GLY A 11 -0.85 11.06 17.30
C GLY A 11 0.47 10.33 17.43
N SER A 12 0.39 9.04 17.75
CA SER A 12 1.57 8.20 17.61
C SER A 12 2.06 8.35 16.17
N ALA A 13 3.36 8.23 15.92
CA ALA A 13 3.93 8.35 14.56
C ALA A 13 3.44 7.25 13.59
N ASP A 14 2.38 6.53 13.94
CA ASP A 14 1.86 5.32 13.31
C ASP A 14 0.35 5.47 13.09
N PHE A 15 0.00 5.94 11.90
CA PHE A 15 -1.38 6.09 11.43
C PHE A 15 -2.20 4.80 11.57
N PHE A 16 -1.55 3.63 11.47
CA PHE A 16 -2.23 2.34 11.53
C PHE A 16 -2.72 2.00 12.93
N LYS A 17 -1.90 2.27 13.95
CA LYS A 17 -2.31 2.13 15.36
C LYS A 17 -3.45 3.07 15.72
N ASP A 18 -3.47 4.26 15.13
CA ASP A 18 -4.46 5.29 15.42
C ASP A 18 -5.76 5.13 14.60
N SER A 19 -5.77 4.28 13.56
CA SER A 19 -6.91 4.11 12.64
C SER A 19 -8.08 3.28 13.18
N GLY A 20 -7.87 2.49 14.24
CA GLY A 20 -8.90 1.61 14.82
C GLY A 20 -9.40 0.48 13.91
N LEU A 21 -8.75 0.25 12.76
CA LEU A 21 -9.08 -0.81 11.83
C LEU A 21 -8.48 -2.14 12.28
N PRO A 22 -9.17 -3.28 12.07
CA PRO A 22 -8.56 -4.59 12.26
C PRO A 22 -7.51 -4.81 11.16
N ASN A 23 -6.24 -4.82 11.55
CA ASN A 23 -5.08 -5.15 10.74
C ASN A 23 -4.97 -4.43 9.37
N PRO A 24 -4.92 -3.08 9.35
CA PRO A 24 -4.89 -2.29 8.11
C PRO A 24 -3.60 -2.51 7.30
N GLU A 25 -2.50 -2.85 7.96
CA GLU A 25 -1.23 -3.17 7.31
C GLU A 25 -1.37 -4.37 6.36
N GLU A 26 -1.87 -5.50 6.86
CA GLU A 26 -2.03 -6.70 6.05
C GLU A 26 -3.02 -6.50 4.91
N PHE A 27 -4.07 -5.71 5.12
CA PHE A 27 -4.98 -5.36 4.03
C PHE A 27 -4.25 -4.63 2.89
N MET A 28 -3.39 -3.66 3.19
CA MET A 28 -2.64 -2.97 2.15
C MET A 28 -1.63 -3.88 1.47
N LYS A 29 -0.93 -4.74 2.23
CA LYS A 29 0.03 -5.68 1.63
C LYS A 29 -0.63 -6.60 0.62
N VAL A 30 -1.76 -7.20 0.97
CA VAL A 30 -2.56 -8.03 0.04
C VAL A 30 -2.93 -7.24 -1.21
N ARG A 31 -3.36 -5.99 -1.04
CA ARG A 31 -3.76 -5.13 -2.17
C ARG A 31 -2.58 -4.72 -3.04
N PHE A 32 -1.43 -4.38 -2.48
CA PHE A 32 -0.22 -4.04 -3.24
C PHE A 32 0.30 -5.25 -4.01
N VAL A 33 0.33 -6.44 -3.38
CA VAL A 33 0.67 -7.68 -4.08
C VAL A 33 -0.28 -7.95 -5.24
N SER A 34 -1.60 -7.75 -5.06
CA SER A 34 -2.55 -7.87 -6.16
C SER A 34 -2.23 -6.93 -7.32
N ILE A 35 -1.98 -5.64 -7.03
CA ILE A 35 -1.68 -4.64 -8.06
C ILE A 35 -0.38 -4.99 -8.81
N ILE A 36 0.67 -5.40 -8.09
CA ILE A 36 1.92 -5.84 -8.72
C ILE A 36 1.64 -6.99 -9.69
N ARG A 37 0.92 -8.03 -9.25
CA ARG A 37 0.57 -9.19 -10.08
C ARG A 37 -0.24 -8.79 -11.32
N ASP A 38 -1.25 -7.94 -11.14
CA ASP A 38 -2.09 -7.48 -12.23
C ASP A 38 -1.25 -6.75 -13.28
N VAL A 39 -0.35 -5.87 -12.85
CA VAL A 39 0.57 -5.14 -13.75
C VAL A 39 1.56 -6.07 -14.46
N LEU A 40 2.11 -7.08 -13.78
CA LEU A 40 2.98 -8.07 -14.42
C LEU A 40 2.23 -8.82 -15.53
N VAL A 41 0.98 -9.22 -15.28
CA VAL A 41 0.14 -9.93 -16.24
C VAL A 41 -0.27 -9.03 -17.40
N GLU A 42 -0.73 -7.80 -17.12
CA GLU A 42 -1.15 -6.83 -18.14
C GLU A 42 -0.02 -6.45 -19.08
N ARG A 43 1.21 -6.37 -18.57
CA ARG A 43 2.41 -6.09 -19.37
C ARG A 43 3.00 -7.33 -20.05
N GLY A 44 2.49 -8.52 -19.73
CA GLY A 44 2.98 -9.78 -20.29
C GLY A 44 4.41 -10.12 -19.89
N LEU A 45 4.87 -9.66 -18.72
CA LEU A 45 6.25 -9.88 -18.27
C LEU A 45 6.46 -11.35 -17.94
N GLY A 46 7.44 -11.96 -18.60
CA GLY A 46 7.88 -13.33 -18.29
C GLY A 46 8.56 -13.40 -16.91
N PRO A 47 8.76 -14.62 -16.34
CA PRO A 47 9.41 -14.77 -15.04
C PRO A 47 10.78 -14.10 -14.94
N ASP A 48 11.64 -14.30 -15.94
CA ASP A 48 13.00 -13.74 -15.97
C ASP A 48 12.96 -12.19 -16.06
N GLU A 49 12.09 -11.67 -16.94
CA GLU A 49 11.90 -10.22 -17.11
C GLU A 49 11.31 -9.58 -15.85
N ALA A 50 10.42 -10.26 -15.15
CA ALA A 50 9.85 -9.79 -13.89
C ALA A 50 10.91 -9.77 -12.77
N VAL A 51 11.77 -10.78 -12.68
CA VAL A 51 12.91 -10.82 -11.76
C VAL A 51 13.85 -9.64 -12.01
N GLU A 52 14.18 -9.37 -13.27
CA GLU A 52 15.05 -8.24 -13.65
C GLU A 52 14.37 -6.89 -13.38
N THR A 53 13.10 -6.73 -13.76
CA THR A 53 12.34 -5.47 -13.60
C THR A 53 12.15 -5.12 -12.12
N LEU A 54 11.83 -6.11 -11.30
CA LEU A 54 11.58 -5.93 -9.86
C LEU A 54 12.88 -5.96 -9.03
N GLU A 55 13.99 -6.42 -9.62
CA GLU A 55 15.27 -6.72 -8.97
C GLU A 55 15.08 -7.54 -7.68
N ILE A 56 14.34 -8.64 -7.78
CA ILE A 56 14.10 -9.61 -6.69
C ILE A 56 14.58 -10.99 -7.11
N SER A 57 14.68 -11.94 -6.17
CA SER A 57 14.98 -13.33 -6.50
C SER A 57 13.79 -14.05 -7.16
N GLU A 58 14.08 -15.14 -7.90
CA GLU A 58 13.06 -16.05 -8.43
C GLU A 58 12.13 -16.60 -7.33
N SER A 59 12.67 -16.86 -6.14
CA SER A 59 11.89 -17.33 -4.99
C SER A 59 10.92 -16.27 -4.48
N GLU A 60 11.35 -15.00 -4.40
CA GLU A 60 10.48 -13.89 -4.02
C GLU A 60 9.41 -13.66 -5.09
N LEU A 61 9.76 -13.77 -6.38
CA LEU A 61 8.78 -13.70 -7.46
C LEU A 61 7.72 -14.79 -7.34
N ALA A 62 8.11 -16.04 -7.03
CA ALA A 62 7.16 -17.14 -6.84
C ALA A 62 6.20 -16.85 -5.66
N VAL A 63 6.73 -16.42 -4.51
CA VAL A 63 5.92 -16.01 -3.34
C VAL A 63 4.93 -14.91 -3.73
N LEU A 64 5.39 -13.90 -4.48
CA LEU A 64 4.57 -12.79 -4.93
C LEU A 64 3.48 -13.24 -5.91
N GLN A 65 3.80 -14.12 -6.87
CA GLN A 65 2.83 -14.67 -7.83
C GLN A 65 1.75 -15.53 -7.17
N GLU A 66 2.11 -16.25 -6.10
CA GLU A 66 1.18 -17.00 -5.26
C GLU A 66 0.28 -16.09 -4.40
N GLY A 67 0.52 -14.78 -4.40
CA GLY A 67 -0.27 -13.81 -3.65
C GLY A 67 0.05 -13.79 -2.15
N ARG A 68 1.18 -14.39 -1.74
CA ARG A 68 1.63 -14.36 -0.34
C ARG A 68 2.27 -13.01 -0.04
N CYS A 69 1.78 -12.36 1.02
CA CYS A 69 2.22 -11.04 1.41
C CYS A 69 2.92 -10.98 2.78
N ALA A 70 2.88 -12.07 3.56
CA ALA A 70 3.43 -12.12 4.92
C ALA A 70 4.95 -11.92 4.95
N ASP A 71 5.64 -12.35 3.90
CA ASP A 71 7.10 -12.28 3.78
C ASP A 71 7.58 -10.91 3.30
N PHE A 72 6.66 -10.03 2.88
CA PHE A 72 6.99 -8.70 2.38
C PHE A 72 6.60 -7.62 3.39
N SER A 73 7.51 -6.66 3.62
CA SER A 73 7.16 -5.42 4.31
C SER A 73 6.37 -4.49 3.37
N LEU A 74 5.60 -3.54 3.94
CA LEU A 74 4.93 -2.51 3.13
C LEU A 74 5.94 -1.70 2.32
N ASP A 75 7.06 -1.31 2.93
CA ASP A 75 8.11 -0.54 2.25
C ASP A 75 8.69 -1.29 1.04
N CYS A 76 8.89 -2.61 1.18
CA CYS A 76 9.33 -3.45 0.07
C CYS A 76 8.30 -3.44 -1.07
N LEU A 77 7.00 -3.63 -0.78
CA LEU A 77 5.95 -3.62 -1.79
C LEU A 77 5.81 -2.26 -2.48
N LEU A 78 5.98 -1.15 -1.76
CA LEU A 78 6.00 0.20 -2.34
C LEU A 78 7.15 0.35 -3.34
N LEU A 79 8.35 -0.11 -2.98
CA LEU A 79 9.50 -0.11 -3.90
C LEU A 79 9.24 -0.95 -5.16
N LEU A 80 8.58 -2.11 -5.03
CA LEU A 80 8.23 -2.93 -6.19
C LEU A 80 7.25 -2.22 -7.13
N LEU A 81 6.24 -1.54 -6.58
CA LEU A 81 5.31 -0.72 -7.35
C LEU A 81 6.04 0.43 -8.08
N GLU A 82 7.00 1.09 -7.42
CA GLU A 82 7.84 2.13 -8.03
C GLU A 82 8.73 1.57 -9.15
N LYS A 83 9.32 0.38 -8.98
CA LYS A 83 10.10 -0.30 -10.04
C LYS A 83 9.27 -0.69 -11.24
N LEU A 84 7.99 -0.96 -11.04
CA LEU A 84 7.01 -1.08 -12.13
C LEU A 84 6.65 0.28 -12.75
N GLY A 85 7.25 1.39 -12.33
CA GLY A 85 6.96 2.72 -12.86
C GLY A 85 5.59 3.25 -12.45
N LEU A 86 5.00 2.73 -11.38
CA LEU A 86 3.75 3.24 -10.84
C LEU A 86 4.05 4.41 -9.90
N TYR A 87 3.26 5.47 -10.03
CA TYR A 87 3.27 6.58 -9.08
C TYR A 87 2.26 6.32 -7.97
N ILE A 88 2.68 6.49 -6.72
CA ILE A 88 1.85 6.25 -5.54
C ILE A 88 1.56 7.58 -4.87
N GLU A 89 0.28 7.90 -4.70
CA GLU A 89 -0.16 9.11 -4.02
C GLU A 89 -0.97 8.75 -2.76
N PHE A 90 -0.64 9.42 -1.64
CA PHE A 90 -1.41 9.35 -0.41
C PHE A 90 -2.23 10.63 -0.25
N VAL A 91 -3.53 10.55 -0.54
CA VAL A 91 -4.45 11.69 -0.45
C VAL A 91 -5.29 11.57 0.83
N PRO A 92 -5.03 12.38 1.87
CA PRO A 92 -5.90 12.44 3.04
C PRO A 92 -7.23 13.11 2.68
N HIS A 93 -8.34 12.52 3.14
CA HIS A 93 -9.67 13.11 3.02
C HIS A 93 -10.22 13.45 4.40
N GLU A 94 -10.77 14.67 4.55
CA GLU A 94 -11.46 15.04 5.77
C GLU A 94 -12.75 14.22 5.94
N ILE A 95 -12.94 13.66 7.12
CA ILE A 95 -14.17 12.97 7.50
C ILE A 95 -15.05 14.00 8.22
N PRO A 96 -16.28 14.27 7.74
CA PRO A 96 -17.18 15.20 8.41
C PRO A 96 -17.41 14.82 9.87
N ALA A 97 -17.52 15.84 10.74
CA ALA A 97 -17.78 15.62 12.16
C ALA A 97 -19.07 14.80 12.36
N GLY A 98 -18.96 13.66 13.03
CA GLY A 98 -20.07 12.73 13.28
C GLY A 98 -20.23 11.60 12.24
N ALA A 99 -19.43 11.58 11.17
CA ALA A 99 -19.39 10.45 10.25
C ALA A 99 -18.43 9.35 10.76
N THR A 100 -18.73 8.09 10.45
CA THR A 100 -17.83 6.98 10.72
C THR A 100 -16.64 7.02 9.75
N PRO A 101 -15.40 6.84 10.23
CA PRO A 101 -14.24 6.69 9.35
C PRO A 101 -14.48 5.55 8.36
N LYS A 102 -14.37 5.84 7.07
CA LYS A 102 -14.59 4.84 6.00
C LYS A 102 -13.40 3.90 5.79
N GLY A 103 -12.39 3.98 6.64
CA GLY A 103 -11.16 3.18 6.55
C GLY A 103 -10.23 3.64 5.42
N PHE A 104 -9.30 2.75 5.05
CA PHE A 104 -8.34 2.98 3.97
C PHE A 104 -8.92 2.54 2.63
N ARG A 105 -8.87 3.42 1.62
CA ARG A 105 -9.34 3.11 0.26
C ARG A 105 -8.17 3.20 -0.70
N ILE A 106 -7.89 2.11 -1.40
CA ILE A 106 -6.93 2.06 -2.52
C ILE A 106 -7.71 2.17 -3.81
N SER A 107 -7.37 3.18 -4.62
CA SER A 107 -7.94 3.40 -5.95
C SER A 107 -6.81 3.27 -6.97
N THR A 108 -6.98 2.42 -7.97
CA THR A 108 -6.09 2.34 -9.12
C THR A 108 -6.81 2.96 -10.32
N SER A 109 -6.07 3.74 -11.10
CA SER A 109 -6.54 4.24 -12.40
C SER A 109 -5.57 3.67 -13.42
N PHE A 110 -6.01 2.62 -14.11
CA PHE A 110 -5.29 2.04 -15.25
C PHE A 110 -5.81 2.68 -16.53
#